data_AF-A0A352GLX3-F1
#
_entry.id   AF-A0A352GLX3-F1
#
_cell.length_a   1.000
_cell.length_b   1.000
_cell.length_c   1.000
_cell.angle_alpha   90.00
_cell.angle_beta   90.00
_cell.angle_gamma   90.00
#
_symmetry.space_group_name_H-M   'P 1'
#
loop_
_entity.id
_entity.type
_entity.pdbx_description
1 polymer ?
#
loop_
_entity_poly.entity_id
_entity_poly.type
_entity_poly.pdbx_seq_one_letter_code
_entity_poly.pdbx_strand_id
1 'polypeptide(L)'
;RISQLSLRRRPKNWRLPDKPDVLPRQPTFLEEEAVAAAEAEQSEQDDEEKAAKVLPTKRLSRADARRSRALKYRITKSLRRGHTLIAKRLIQSPDARRLFSTAEMDQAKVQLGTRYFFDRRTDWAAQWLDGALKRSGKYLPDGHWTLGLIAWRAGNYDKATTHFRAAADIGFDDEWMDGAANFWAARGLLVTRKPEHVTHYLNGAARHARTFYGLLAARILGQEVAYEWSSPPVVAEAVGRIVDAPRGRRAMALVQAGQDLGAERELRNLARISDKNQALAILALADAGGMAGLAVRLSDRLFPDGGGFDGAAYPVPAWLPSGGFTVDRALVYAVIRQESKFNPKAKSWAGARGLMQLMPRTASFVAQDSSLHRHRLPKLYDPDLNLKLGQKYIGMLLAEPHIQGDLLLLAAAWNGGPGNLNKWRRRIEYTNDPLLFIETIPAFETRHFVERVLANLWIYRDRLGQDKPSLDALAAGQWPVYKALGHGKLEVAIFDEPTDGISAR
;
A
#
# COMPACT_ATOMS: atom_id res chain seq x y z
N ARG A 1 36.64 -13.87 -12.57
CA ARG A 1 38.03 -14.13 -13.04
C ARG A 1 39.06 -13.30 -12.24
N ILE A 2 38.93 -11.98 -12.14
CA ILE A 2 39.83 -11.10 -11.34
C ILE A 2 39.81 -11.42 -9.83
N SER A 3 38.65 -11.75 -9.25
CA SER A 3 38.57 -12.15 -7.82
C SER A 3 39.26 -13.49 -7.52
N GLN A 4 39.24 -14.43 -8.48
CA GLN A 4 39.92 -15.72 -8.34
C GLN A 4 41.43 -15.61 -8.50
N LEU A 5 41.91 -14.66 -9.31
CA LEU A 5 43.34 -14.39 -9.46
C LEU A 5 43.94 -13.72 -8.21
N SER A 6 43.18 -12.79 -7.60
CA SER A 6 43.55 -12.13 -6.34
C SER A 6 43.45 -13.05 -5.12
N LEU A 7 42.63 -14.11 -5.18
CA LEU A 7 42.60 -15.19 -4.19
C LEU A 7 43.87 -16.06 -4.22
N ARG A 8 44.50 -16.24 -5.38
CA ARG A 8 45.68 -17.10 -5.56
C ARG A 8 47.03 -16.42 -5.26
N ARG A 9 47.11 -15.09 -5.26
CA ARG A 9 48.35 -14.31 -5.05
C ARG A 9 48.48 -13.74 -3.63
N ARG A 10 47.90 -14.39 -2.62
CA ARG A 10 47.86 -13.86 -1.25
C ARG A 10 49.16 -14.11 -0.49
N PRO A 11 49.74 -13.09 0.18
CA PRO A 11 50.80 -13.27 1.16
C PRO A 11 50.38 -14.21 2.29
N LYS A 12 51.32 -14.93 2.90
CA LYS A 12 51.06 -15.89 4.01
C LYS A 12 50.37 -15.25 5.23
N ASN A 13 50.43 -13.93 5.39
CA ASN A 13 49.84 -13.16 6.49
C ASN A 13 48.49 -12.48 6.14
N TRP A 14 47.90 -12.76 4.99
CA TRP A 14 46.65 -12.13 4.57
C TRP A 14 45.43 -12.72 5.30
N ARG A 15 44.69 -11.90 6.04
CA ARG A 15 43.42 -12.28 6.70
C ARG A 15 42.23 -11.80 5.86
N LEU A 16 41.16 -12.61 5.83
CA LEU A 16 39.88 -12.15 5.28
C LEU A 16 39.38 -10.96 6.12
N PRO A 17 38.77 -9.94 5.52
CA PRO A 17 37.95 -8.99 6.27
C PRO A 17 36.90 -9.76 7.06
N ASP A 18 36.57 -9.29 8.26
CA ASP A 18 35.47 -9.85 9.02
C ASP A 18 34.21 -9.88 8.15
N LYS A 19 33.48 -11.01 8.22
CA LYS A 19 32.21 -11.11 7.51
C LYS A 19 31.33 -9.97 8.02
N PRO A 20 30.70 -9.18 7.14
CA PRO A 20 29.78 -8.14 7.59
C PRO A 20 28.68 -8.79 8.42
N ASP A 21 28.29 -8.14 9.51
CA ASP A 21 27.24 -8.61 10.40
C ASP A 21 26.02 -9.04 9.59
N VAL A 22 25.52 -10.24 9.89
CA VAL A 22 24.31 -10.77 9.28
C VAL A 22 23.15 -9.98 9.87
N LEU A 23 22.77 -8.90 9.18
CA LEU A 23 21.68 -8.03 9.60
C LEU A 23 20.38 -8.85 9.73
N PRO A 24 19.56 -8.59 10.78
CA PRO A 24 18.29 -9.28 10.96
C PRO A 24 17.39 -9.11 9.73
N ARG A 25 16.72 -10.19 9.34
CA ARG A 25 15.86 -10.23 8.13
C ARG A 25 14.63 -9.32 8.23
N GLN A 26 14.20 -9.04 9.45
CA GLN A 26 13.13 -8.09 9.76
C GLN A 26 13.63 -7.14 10.84
N PRO A 27 13.53 -5.83 10.65
CA PRO A 27 13.97 -4.87 11.65
C PRO A 27 12.81 -4.56 12.60
N THR A 28 12.83 -5.12 13.81
CA THR A 28 12.12 -4.56 14.97
C THR A 28 12.99 -3.47 15.58
N PHE A 29 12.41 -2.38 16.09
CA PHE A 29 13.21 -1.42 16.86
C PHE A 29 13.74 -2.17 18.09
N LEU A 30 15.01 -1.94 18.45
CA LEU A 30 15.70 -2.67 19.54
C LEU A 30 15.07 -2.42 20.93
N GLU A 31 14.06 -1.56 21.03
CA GLU A 31 13.44 -1.10 22.28
C GLU A 31 11.90 -1.27 22.32
N GLU A 32 11.31 -2.16 21.51
CA GLU A 32 9.87 -2.49 21.65
C GLU A 32 9.52 -3.13 23.02
N GLU A 33 10.51 -3.52 23.82
CA GLU A 33 10.28 -4.05 25.18
C GLU A 33 10.20 -2.97 26.28
N ALA A 34 10.57 -1.70 26.03
CA ALA A 34 10.65 -0.68 27.08
C ALA A 34 9.53 0.39 27.02
N VAL A 35 8.94 0.64 25.85
CA VAL A 35 7.91 1.69 25.67
C VAL A 35 6.49 1.17 25.96
N ALA A 36 6.30 -0.15 25.99
CA ALA A 36 5.01 -0.79 26.31
C ALA A 36 4.50 -0.52 27.75
N ALA A 37 5.32 0.10 28.61
CA ALA A 37 4.97 0.38 30.00
C ALA A 37 4.33 1.77 30.23
N ALA A 38 4.40 2.69 29.25
CA ALA A 38 3.95 4.07 29.43
C ALA A 38 2.61 4.41 28.75
N GLU A 39 2.09 3.54 27.87
CA GLU A 39 0.78 3.70 27.22
C GLU A 39 -0.37 3.03 28.00
N ALA A 40 -0.10 2.55 29.22
CA ALA A 40 -1.02 1.74 30.02
C ALA A 40 -2.04 2.53 30.86
N GLU A 41 -2.15 3.85 30.71
CA GLU A 41 -3.09 4.67 31.49
C GLU A 41 -4.10 5.40 30.59
N GLN A 42 -4.85 4.62 29.80
CA GLN A 42 -6.11 5.10 29.19
C GLN A 42 -7.09 4.01 28.69
N SER A 43 -7.01 2.74 29.12
CA SER A 43 -7.67 1.63 28.40
C SER A 43 -8.64 0.71 29.16
N GLU A 44 -9.25 1.09 30.28
CA GLU A 44 -10.22 0.18 30.92
C GLU A 44 -11.51 -0.03 30.10
N GLN A 45 -11.94 0.94 29.28
CA GLN A 45 -13.08 0.79 28.36
C GLN A 45 -12.69 0.16 27.00
N ASP A 46 -11.49 0.46 26.50
CA ASP A 46 -10.98 -0.08 25.23
C ASP A 46 -10.62 -1.57 25.33
N ASP A 47 -10.17 -2.04 26.49
CA ASP A 47 -9.77 -3.43 26.69
C ASP A 47 -10.97 -4.39 26.81
N GLU A 48 -12.11 -3.93 27.36
CA GLU A 48 -13.36 -4.70 27.34
C GLU A 48 -13.98 -4.77 25.93
N GLU A 49 -13.93 -3.69 25.16
CA GLU A 49 -14.45 -3.67 23.78
C GLU A 49 -13.55 -4.47 22.81
N LYS A 50 -12.22 -4.41 22.98
CA LYS A 50 -11.27 -5.26 22.24
C LYS A 50 -11.40 -6.74 22.61
N ALA A 51 -11.59 -7.08 23.90
CA ALA A 51 -11.78 -8.46 24.34
C ALA A 51 -13.07 -9.08 23.75
N ALA A 52 -14.13 -8.30 23.54
CA ALA A 52 -15.37 -8.74 22.92
C ALA A 52 -15.23 -9.10 21.42
N LYS A 53 -14.19 -8.57 20.73
CA LYS A 53 -13.95 -8.75 19.28
C LYS A 53 -12.98 -9.90 18.94
N VAL A 54 -12.28 -10.49 19.93
CA VAL A 54 -11.31 -11.57 19.69
C VAL A 54 -12.02 -12.84 19.21
N LEU A 55 -11.58 -13.38 18.06
CA LEU A 55 -12.10 -14.62 17.50
C LEU A 55 -11.87 -15.79 18.49
N PRO A 56 -12.92 -16.46 18.98
CA PRO A 56 -12.78 -17.56 19.94
C PRO A 56 -11.92 -18.69 19.39
N THR A 57 -10.94 -19.16 20.17
CA THR A 57 -10.07 -20.27 19.80
C THR A 57 -10.22 -21.46 20.75
N LYS A 58 -9.88 -22.66 20.27
CA LYS A 58 -9.91 -23.86 21.10
C LYS A 58 -8.63 -23.95 21.95
N ARG A 59 -8.76 -24.33 23.22
CA ARG A 59 -7.59 -24.66 24.06
C ARG A 59 -6.98 -25.97 23.57
N LEU A 60 -5.76 -25.91 23.03
CA LEU A 60 -5.06 -27.03 22.42
C LEU A 60 -3.71 -27.27 23.09
N SER A 61 -3.21 -28.52 23.00
CA SER A 61 -1.81 -28.82 23.33
C SER A 61 -0.85 -28.07 22.39
N ARG A 62 0.41 -27.87 22.80
CA ARG A 62 1.42 -27.22 21.93
C ARG A 62 1.57 -27.91 20.57
N ALA A 63 1.47 -29.25 20.54
CA ALA A 63 1.53 -30.02 19.29
C ALA A 63 0.30 -29.77 18.40
N ASP A 64 -0.89 -29.75 18.98
CA ASP A 64 -2.13 -29.50 18.24
C ASP A 64 -2.27 -28.04 17.80
N ALA A 65 -1.79 -27.08 18.60
CA ALA A 65 -1.73 -25.68 18.20
C ALA A 65 -0.82 -25.48 16.96
N ARG A 66 0.34 -26.14 16.92
CA ARG A 66 1.22 -26.13 15.74
C ARG A 66 0.52 -26.74 14.52
N ARG A 67 -0.17 -27.86 14.69
CA ARG A 67 -0.96 -28.50 13.61
C ARG A 67 -2.10 -27.61 13.13
N SER A 68 -2.83 -26.97 14.03
CA SER A 68 -3.91 -26.02 13.71
C SER A 68 -3.38 -24.84 12.89
N ARG A 69 -2.29 -24.20 13.31
CA ARG A 69 -1.63 -23.11 12.55
C ARG A 69 -1.18 -23.58 11.16
N ALA A 70 -0.56 -24.75 11.07
CA ALA A 70 -0.14 -25.32 9.79
C ALA A 70 -1.32 -25.58 8.85
N LEU A 71 -2.45 -26.06 9.39
CA LEU A 71 -3.68 -26.29 8.62
C LEU A 71 -4.30 -24.99 8.13
N LYS A 72 -4.42 -23.97 8.99
CA LYS A 72 -4.87 -22.61 8.60
C LYS A 72 -3.99 -22.04 7.48
N TYR A 73 -2.67 -22.09 7.63
CA TYR A 73 -1.74 -21.64 6.59
C TYR A 73 -1.93 -22.38 5.26
N ARG A 74 -2.15 -23.71 5.29
CA ARG A 74 -2.42 -24.49 4.07
C ARG A 74 -3.74 -24.08 3.40
N ILE A 75 -4.79 -23.81 4.17
CA ILE A 75 -6.07 -23.31 3.66
C ILE A 75 -5.85 -21.96 2.97
N THR A 76 -5.28 -20.99 3.68
CA THR A 76 -5.01 -19.65 3.14
C THR A 76 -4.12 -19.70 1.90
N LYS A 77 -3.05 -20.52 1.92
CA LYS A 77 -2.15 -20.70 0.78
C LYS A 77 -2.85 -21.31 -0.44
N SER A 78 -3.71 -22.31 -0.24
CA SER A 78 -4.51 -22.89 -1.32
C SER A 78 -5.47 -21.87 -1.93
N LEU A 79 -6.15 -21.07 -1.09
CA LEU A 79 -7.05 -20.03 -1.55
C LEU A 79 -6.32 -18.93 -2.35
N ARG A 80 -5.15 -18.47 -1.89
CA ARG A 80 -4.31 -17.50 -2.60
C ARG A 80 -3.86 -18.01 -3.99
N ARG A 81 -3.72 -19.33 -4.15
CA ARG A 81 -3.40 -19.97 -5.44
C ARG A 81 -4.63 -20.29 -6.31
N GLY A 82 -5.83 -19.97 -5.84
CA GLY A 82 -7.09 -20.31 -6.53
C GLY A 82 -7.51 -21.78 -6.40
N HIS A 83 -6.87 -22.57 -5.54
CA HIS A 83 -7.17 -24.00 -5.36
C HIS A 83 -8.34 -24.21 -4.39
N THR A 84 -9.53 -23.71 -4.75
CA THR A 84 -10.73 -23.73 -3.89
C THR A 84 -11.19 -25.14 -3.51
N LEU A 85 -11.03 -26.13 -4.39
CA LEU A 85 -11.35 -27.53 -4.09
C LEU A 85 -10.45 -28.11 -2.98
N ILE A 86 -9.15 -27.78 -3.01
CA ILE A 86 -8.21 -28.22 -1.97
C ILE A 86 -8.56 -27.55 -0.65
N ALA A 87 -8.81 -26.23 -0.66
CA ALA A 87 -9.22 -25.50 0.53
C ALA A 87 -10.50 -26.07 1.13
N LYS A 88 -11.52 -26.33 0.31
CA LYS A 88 -12.78 -26.98 0.73
C LYS A 88 -12.52 -28.33 1.42
N ARG A 89 -11.71 -29.20 0.82
CA ARG A 89 -11.34 -30.50 1.43
C ARG A 89 -10.61 -30.35 2.76
N LEU A 90 -9.70 -29.38 2.87
CA LEU A 90 -8.98 -29.10 4.12
C LEU A 90 -9.94 -28.61 5.22
N ILE A 91 -10.86 -27.68 4.88
CA ILE A 91 -11.88 -27.17 5.80
C ILE A 91 -12.80 -28.29 6.29
N GLN A 92 -13.17 -29.23 5.41
CA GLN A 92 -14.07 -30.33 5.75
C GLN A 92 -13.39 -31.54 6.41
N SER A 93 -12.06 -31.51 6.56
CA SER A 93 -11.26 -32.62 7.07
C SER A 93 -11.53 -32.94 8.55
N PRO A 94 -11.31 -34.19 8.99
CA PRO A 94 -11.41 -34.56 10.41
C PRO A 94 -10.50 -33.72 11.31
N ASP A 95 -9.30 -33.40 10.83
CA ASP A 95 -8.35 -32.55 11.54
C ASP A 95 -8.91 -31.15 11.78
N ALA A 96 -9.51 -30.51 10.77
CA ALA A 96 -10.12 -29.20 10.94
C ALA A 96 -11.26 -29.24 11.98
N ARG A 97 -12.13 -30.26 11.92
CA ARG A 97 -13.23 -30.42 12.90
C ARG A 97 -12.73 -30.64 14.32
N ARG A 98 -11.60 -31.34 14.48
CA ARG A 98 -10.98 -31.62 15.79
C ARG A 98 -10.25 -30.39 16.35
N LEU A 99 -9.52 -29.67 15.50
CA LEU A 99 -8.56 -28.65 15.90
C LEU A 99 -9.14 -27.24 15.96
N PHE A 100 -10.12 -26.89 15.12
CA PHE A 100 -10.68 -25.55 15.09
C PHE A 100 -11.83 -25.40 16.09
N SER A 101 -11.96 -24.22 16.68
CA SER A 101 -13.22 -23.77 17.27
C SER A 101 -14.29 -23.60 16.18
N THR A 102 -15.55 -23.41 16.59
CA THR A 102 -16.63 -23.06 15.66
C THR A 102 -16.31 -21.77 14.90
N ALA A 103 -15.77 -20.77 15.58
CA ALA A 103 -15.44 -19.48 14.99
C ALA A 103 -14.25 -19.57 14.01
N GLU A 104 -13.21 -20.34 14.34
CA GLU A 104 -12.07 -20.59 13.44
C GLU A 104 -12.49 -21.38 12.20
N MET A 105 -13.39 -22.35 12.35
CA MET A 105 -13.99 -23.08 11.24
C MET A 105 -14.80 -22.14 10.34
N ASP A 106 -15.61 -21.28 10.92
CA ASP A 106 -16.44 -20.33 10.18
C ASP A 106 -15.62 -19.23 9.52
N GLN A 107 -14.51 -18.78 10.11
CA GLN A 107 -13.53 -17.92 9.46
C GLN A 107 -12.96 -18.58 8.20
N ALA A 108 -12.59 -19.86 8.25
CA ALA A 108 -12.09 -20.58 7.08
C ALA A 108 -13.18 -20.73 5.99
N LYS A 109 -14.45 -20.90 6.38
CA LYS A 109 -15.60 -20.89 5.45
C LYS A 109 -15.79 -19.52 4.81
N VAL A 110 -15.66 -18.44 5.57
CA VAL A 110 -15.73 -17.06 5.05
C VAL A 110 -14.63 -16.81 4.02
N GLN A 111 -13.39 -17.23 4.30
CA GLN A 111 -12.29 -17.11 3.33
C GLN A 111 -12.58 -17.86 2.02
N LEU A 112 -13.16 -19.07 2.11
CA LEU A 112 -13.57 -19.84 0.92
C LEU A 112 -14.76 -19.19 0.18
N GLY A 113 -15.78 -18.74 0.91
CA GLY A 113 -16.96 -18.06 0.34
C GLY A 113 -16.58 -16.77 -0.39
N THR A 114 -15.72 -15.96 0.22
CA THR A 114 -15.12 -14.77 -0.39
C THR A 114 -14.39 -15.10 -1.68
N ARG A 115 -13.62 -16.20 -1.70
CA ARG A 115 -12.97 -16.65 -2.93
C ARG A 115 -13.98 -17.07 -4.00
N TYR A 116 -15.06 -17.76 -3.62
CA TYR A 116 -16.13 -18.12 -4.57
C TYR A 116 -16.82 -16.89 -5.16
N PHE A 117 -17.00 -15.83 -4.40
CA PHE A 117 -17.54 -14.56 -4.92
C PHE A 117 -16.66 -14.02 -6.07
N PHE A 118 -15.35 -13.92 -5.86
CA PHE A 118 -14.41 -13.46 -6.89
C PHE A 118 -14.24 -14.43 -8.06
N ASP A 119 -14.47 -15.73 -7.83
CA ASP A 119 -14.55 -16.74 -8.89
C ASP A 119 -15.91 -16.72 -9.63
N ARG A 120 -16.81 -15.78 -9.28
CA ARG A 120 -18.16 -15.58 -9.86
C ARG A 120 -19.11 -16.74 -9.60
N ARG A 121 -18.97 -17.38 -8.44
CA ARG A 121 -19.86 -18.43 -7.94
C ARG A 121 -20.67 -17.86 -6.78
N THR A 122 -21.47 -16.82 -7.06
CA THR A 122 -22.18 -16.03 -6.05
C THR A 122 -23.08 -16.90 -5.16
N ASP A 123 -23.81 -17.87 -5.73
CA ASP A 123 -24.67 -18.76 -4.95
C ASP A 123 -23.87 -19.61 -3.95
N TRP A 124 -22.70 -20.09 -4.38
CA TRP A 124 -21.81 -20.85 -3.50
C TRP A 124 -21.20 -19.94 -2.44
N ALA A 125 -20.85 -18.71 -2.79
CA ALA A 125 -20.37 -17.73 -1.82
C ALA A 125 -21.43 -17.50 -0.74
N ALA A 126 -22.65 -17.14 -1.13
CA ALA A 126 -23.76 -16.90 -0.21
C ALA A 126 -24.03 -18.10 0.70
N GLN A 127 -24.09 -19.32 0.15
CA GLN A 127 -24.32 -20.53 0.94
C GLN A 127 -23.29 -20.74 2.06
N TRP A 128 -22.01 -20.52 1.76
CA TRP A 128 -20.93 -20.70 2.75
C TRP A 128 -20.90 -19.55 3.77
N LEU A 129 -21.20 -18.34 3.34
CA LEU A 129 -21.19 -17.13 4.17
C LEU A 129 -22.39 -17.08 5.13
N ASP A 130 -23.61 -17.26 4.64
CA ASP A 130 -24.83 -17.18 5.47
C ASP A 130 -24.77 -18.16 6.65
N GLY A 131 -24.35 -19.40 6.38
CA GLY A 131 -24.21 -20.42 7.43
C GLY A 131 -23.11 -20.08 8.44
N ALA A 132 -22.02 -19.43 8.04
CA ALA A 132 -20.92 -19.04 8.92
C ALA A 132 -21.31 -17.83 9.79
N LEU A 133 -21.91 -16.80 9.19
CA LEU A 133 -22.26 -15.57 9.88
C LEU A 133 -23.44 -15.74 10.85
N LYS A 134 -24.36 -16.68 10.60
CA LYS A 134 -25.40 -17.04 11.59
C LYS A 134 -24.83 -17.52 12.93
N ARG A 135 -23.66 -18.18 12.92
CA ARG A 135 -23.02 -18.71 14.13
C ARG A 135 -21.96 -17.78 14.71
N SER A 136 -21.18 -17.16 13.84
CA SER A 136 -19.93 -16.48 14.22
C SER A 136 -19.84 -15.05 13.65
N GLY A 137 -20.96 -14.48 13.17
CA GLY A 137 -20.98 -13.21 12.43
C GLY A 137 -20.39 -12.02 13.18
N LYS A 138 -20.60 -11.94 14.50
CA LYS A 138 -20.05 -10.89 15.37
C LYS A 138 -18.52 -10.79 15.41
N TYR A 139 -17.80 -11.74 14.81
CA TYR A 139 -16.32 -11.74 14.73
C TYR A 139 -15.78 -11.70 13.30
N LEU A 140 -16.66 -11.70 12.28
CA LEU A 140 -16.29 -12.03 10.90
C LEU A 140 -16.66 -10.90 9.93
N PRO A 141 -15.96 -9.75 10.01
CA PRO A 141 -16.30 -8.57 9.22
C PRO A 141 -16.09 -8.83 7.71
N ASP A 142 -15.10 -9.63 7.31
CA ASP A 142 -14.88 -10.04 5.90
C ASP A 142 -16.11 -10.73 5.27
N GLY A 143 -16.83 -11.52 6.06
CA GLY A 143 -17.99 -12.25 5.57
C GLY A 143 -19.18 -11.33 5.38
N HIS A 144 -19.39 -10.40 6.33
CA HIS A 144 -20.35 -9.32 6.20
C HIS A 144 -20.03 -8.44 4.98
N TRP A 145 -18.79 -7.98 4.85
CA TRP A 145 -18.32 -7.23 3.68
C TRP A 145 -18.68 -7.91 2.35
N THR A 146 -18.33 -9.19 2.22
CA THR A 146 -18.61 -9.95 1.00
C THR A 146 -20.10 -10.11 0.73
N LEU A 147 -20.92 -10.41 1.74
CA LEU A 147 -22.39 -10.48 1.56
C LEU A 147 -22.99 -9.11 1.24
N GLY A 148 -22.41 -8.03 1.78
CA GLY A 148 -22.76 -6.65 1.44
C GLY A 148 -22.59 -6.39 -0.05
N LEU A 149 -21.41 -6.71 -0.60
CA LEU A 149 -21.14 -6.59 -2.04
C LEU A 149 -22.06 -7.46 -2.89
N ILE A 150 -22.35 -8.70 -2.45
CA ILE A 150 -23.29 -9.59 -3.14
C ILE A 150 -24.70 -8.98 -3.18
N ALA A 151 -25.21 -8.51 -2.04
CA ALA A 151 -26.53 -7.92 -1.93
C ALA A 151 -26.65 -6.61 -2.71
N TRP A 152 -25.59 -5.78 -2.68
CA TRP A 152 -25.51 -4.53 -3.43
C TRP A 152 -25.60 -4.78 -4.94
N ARG A 153 -24.84 -5.75 -5.46
CA ARG A 153 -24.92 -6.16 -6.87
C ARG A 153 -26.30 -6.68 -7.26
N ALA A 154 -27.00 -7.34 -6.35
CA ALA A 154 -28.35 -7.82 -6.55
C ALA A 154 -29.43 -6.72 -6.42
N GLY A 155 -29.05 -5.46 -6.14
CA GLY A 155 -29.99 -4.36 -5.91
C GLY A 155 -30.75 -4.44 -4.57
N ASN A 156 -30.38 -5.36 -3.68
CA ASN A 156 -30.97 -5.47 -2.35
C ASN A 156 -30.20 -4.57 -1.37
N TYR A 157 -30.45 -3.26 -1.47
CA TYR A 157 -29.71 -2.26 -0.71
C TYR A 157 -29.94 -2.33 0.81
N ASP A 158 -31.12 -2.76 1.28
CA ASP A 158 -31.38 -2.96 2.71
C ASP A 158 -30.51 -4.07 3.30
N LYS A 159 -30.46 -5.22 2.62
CA LYS A 159 -29.59 -6.33 3.03
C LYS A 159 -28.11 -5.93 2.94
N ALA A 160 -27.73 -5.23 1.88
CA ALA A 160 -26.36 -4.73 1.70
C ALA A 160 -25.96 -3.81 2.85
N THR A 161 -26.79 -2.81 3.17
CA THR A 161 -26.57 -1.85 4.25
C THR A 161 -26.44 -2.54 5.59
N THR A 162 -27.30 -3.52 5.87
CA THR A 162 -27.22 -4.31 7.12
C THR A 162 -25.88 -5.00 7.26
N HIS A 163 -25.37 -5.61 6.18
CA HIS A 163 -24.08 -6.27 6.21
C HIS A 163 -22.91 -5.29 6.26
N PHE A 164 -22.92 -4.19 5.51
CA PHE A 164 -21.84 -3.20 5.57
C PHE A 164 -21.73 -2.55 6.96
N ARG A 165 -22.86 -2.21 7.58
CA ARG A 165 -22.88 -1.72 8.97
C ARG A 165 -22.28 -2.73 9.94
N ALA A 166 -22.72 -3.99 9.88
CA ALA A 166 -22.14 -5.03 10.72
C ALA A 166 -20.63 -5.20 10.50
N ALA A 167 -20.14 -5.08 9.26
CA ALA A 167 -18.71 -5.12 8.98
C ALA A 167 -17.96 -3.93 9.63
N ALA A 168 -18.52 -2.72 9.51
CA ALA A 168 -17.97 -1.50 10.12
C ALA A 168 -18.01 -1.51 11.65
N ASP A 169 -19.11 -1.96 12.25
CA ASP A 169 -19.30 -2.02 13.70
C ASP A 169 -18.35 -3.02 14.36
N ILE A 170 -18.09 -4.15 13.69
CA ILE A 170 -17.06 -5.11 14.12
C ILE A 170 -15.66 -4.48 13.97
N GLY A 171 -15.41 -3.87 12.81
CA GLY A 171 -14.15 -3.21 12.46
C GLY A 171 -13.12 -4.16 11.84
N PHE A 172 -12.08 -3.58 11.26
CA PHE A 172 -10.92 -4.29 10.70
C PHE A 172 -9.61 -3.77 11.31
N ASP A 173 -8.62 -4.66 11.45
CA ASP A 173 -7.25 -4.26 11.85
C ASP A 173 -6.53 -3.45 10.76
N ASP A 174 -6.96 -3.59 9.50
CA ASP A 174 -6.40 -2.87 8.35
C ASP A 174 -7.23 -1.62 8.07
N GLU A 175 -6.61 -0.44 8.21
CA GLU A 175 -7.27 0.87 8.06
C GLU A 175 -7.95 1.05 6.70
N TRP A 176 -7.39 0.46 5.64
CA TRP A 176 -7.98 0.55 4.29
C TRP A 176 -9.33 -0.16 4.26
N MET A 177 -9.40 -1.36 4.83
CA MET A 177 -10.62 -2.13 4.90
C MET A 177 -11.61 -1.58 5.93
N ASP A 178 -11.12 -1.05 7.06
CA ASP A 178 -11.97 -0.41 8.07
C ASP A 178 -12.62 0.86 7.53
N GLY A 179 -11.84 1.72 6.87
CA GLY A 179 -12.35 2.91 6.18
C GLY A 179 -13.34 2.57 5.07
N ALA A 180 -13.08 1.52 4.29
CA ALA A 180 -14.01 1.04 3.27
C ALA A 180 -15.33 0.53 3.88
N ALA A 181 -15.28 -0.28 4.93
CA ALA A 181 -16.49 -0.82 5.58
C ALA A 181 -17.38 0.31 6.11
N ASN A 182 -16.78 1.28 6.81
CA ASN A 182 -17.45 2.49 7.28
C ASN A 182 -18.05 3.30 6.12
N PHE A 183 -17.28 3.57 5.06
CA PHE A 183 -17.77 4.33 3.91
C PHE A 183 -18.95 3.64 3.22
N TRP A 184 -18.88 2.33 2.99
CA TRP A 184 -19.97 1.58 2.35
C TRP A 184 -21.20 1.44 3.25
N ALA A 185 -21.04 1.41 4.58
CA ALA A 185 -22.15 1.50 5.52
C ALA A 185 -22.88 2.84 5.41
N ALA A 186 -22.14 3.96 5.40
CA ALA A 186 -22.69 5.30 5.17
C ALA A 186 -23.41 5.38 3.81
N ARG A 187 -22.78 4.85 2.75
CA ARG A 187 -23.34 4.83 1.41
C ARG A 187 -24.65 4.02 1.34
N GLY A 188 -24.72 2.88 2.00
CA GLY A 188 -25.94 2.07 2.10
C GLY A 188 -27.07 2.81 2.82
N LEU A 189 -26.75 3.50 3.92
CA LEU A 189 -27.71 4.33 4.65
C LEU A 189 -28.28 5.47 3.79
N LEU A 190 -27.45 6.13 2.97
CA LEU A 190 -27.92 7.14 2.03
C LEU A 190 -28.90 6.55 1.00
N VAL A 191 -28.54 5.43 0.37
CA VAL A 191 -29.39 4.79 -0.65
C VAL A 191 -30.70 4.25 -0.06
N THR A 192 -30.67 3.78 1.19
CA THR A 192 -31.85 3.29 1.92
C THR A 192 -32.63 4.37 2.68
N ARG A 193 -32.28 5.65 2.47
CA ARG A 193 -32.95 6.84 3.06
C ARG A 193 -32.97 6.86 4.59
N LYS A 194 -31.86 6.48 5.21
CA LYS A 194 -31.62 6.51 6.66
C LYS A 194 -30.46 7.46 7.01
N PRO A 195 -30.62 8.77 6.77
CA PRO A 195 -29.53 9.74 6.88
C PRO A 195 -29.01 9.93 8.30
N GLU A 196 -29.79 9.59 9.32
CA GLU A 196 -29.50 9.83 10.74
C GLU A 196 -28.17 9.21 11.22
N HIS A 197 -27.73 8.13 10.58
CA HIS A 197 -26.48 7.43 10.93
C HIS A 197 -25.34 7.66 9.92
N VAL A 198 -25.57 8.40 8.84
CA VAL A 198 -24.59 8.57 7.76
C VAL A 198 -23.32 9.25 8.27
N THR A 199 -23.47 10.34 9.01
CA THR A 199 -22.33 11.10 9.56
C THR A 199 -21.47 10.27 10.51
N HIS A 200 -22.07 9.35 11.29
CA HIS A 200 -21.33 8.45 12.17
C HIS A 200 -20.33 7.60 11.38
N TYR A 201 -20.82 6.90 10.35
CA TYR A 201 -19.98 6.03 9.53
C TYR A 201 -19.03 6.81 8.61
N LEU A 202 -19.42 7.99 8.09
CA LEU A 202 -18.47 8.83 7.35
C LEU A 202 -17.33 9.31 8.24
N ASN A 203 -17.60 9.72 9.49
CA ASN A 203 -16.54 10.07 10.44
C ASN A 203 -15.66 8.86 10.77
N GLY A 204 -16.24 7.67 10.90
CA GLY A 204 -15.49 6.42 11.06
C GLY A 204 -14.49 6.18 9.93
N ALA A 205 -14.92 6.39 8.68
CA ALA A 205 -14.02 6.31 7.52
C ALA A 205 -12.99 7.45 7.49
N ALA A 206 -13.39 8.69 7.76
CA ALA A 206 -12.55 9.89 7.65
C ALA A 206 -11.38 9.91 8.66
N ARG A 207 -11.47 9.18 9.78
CA ARG A 207 -10.34 8.96 10.71
C ARG A 207 -9.13 8.36 10.01
N HIS A 208 -9.34 7.53 8.99
CA HIS A 208 -8.30 6.89 8.17
C HIS A 208 -7.84 7.82 7.03
N ALA A 209 -7.39 9.03 7.40
CA ALA A 209 -7.19 10.18 6.50
C ALA A 209 -6.13 10.01 5.40
N ARG A 210 -5.41 8.90 5.34
CA ARG A 210 -4.44 8.56 4.27
C ARG A 210 -4.90 7.39 3.39
N THR A 211 -6.12 6.90 3.59
CA THR A 211 -6.72 5.82 2.80
C THR A 211 -7.68 6.36 1.73
N PHE A 212 -7.99 5.54 0.72
CA PHE A 212 -8.89 5.93 -0.37
C PHE A 212 -10.28 6.34 0.14
N TYR A 213 -10.91 5.51 0.98
CA TYR A 213 -12.24 5.78 1.50
C TYR A 213 -12.25 6.81 2.62
N GLY A 214 -11.16 6.96 3.38
CA GLY A 214 -11.04 8.03 4.36
C GLY A 214 -10.97 9.41 3.73
N LEU A 215 -10.16 9.58 2.66
CA LEU A 215 -10.11 10.82 1.88
C LEU A 215 -11.46 11.14 1.22
N LEU A 216 -12.15 10.12 0.71
CA LEU A 216 -13.48 10.27 0.11
C LEU A 216 -14.53 10.68 1.14
N ALA A 217 -14.50 10.08 2.33
CA ALA A 217 -15.41 10.43 3.43
C ALA A 217 -15.15 11.86 3.94
N ALA A 218 -13.88 12.22 4.15
CA ALA A 218 -13.49 13.57 4.55
C ALA A 218 -13.99 14.61 3.52
N ARG A 219 -13.85 14.33 2.22
CA ARG A 219 -14.36 15.20 1.16
C ARG A 219 -15.87 15.37 1.21
N ILE A 220 -16.64 14.29 1.40
CA ILE A 220 -18.11 14.35 1.51
C ILE A 220 -18.55 15.12 2.76
N LEU A 221 -17.82 14.99 3.86
CA LEU A 221 -18.06 15.73 5.10
C LEU A 221 -17.65 17.20 5.04
N GLY A 222 -16.98 17.63 3.96
CA GLY A 222 -16.41 18.98 3.87
C GLY A 222 -15.24 19.20 4.84
N GLN A 223 -14.58 18.13 5.28
CA GLN A 223 -13.43 18.18 6.17
C GLN A 223 -12.14 18.31 5.36
N GLU A 224 -11.26 19.21 5.79
CA GLU A 224 -9.90 19.27 5.29
C GLU A 224 -9.02 18.27 6.03
N VAL A 225 -8.16 17.58 5.28
CA VAL A 225 -7.18 16.67 5.87
C VAL A 225 -5.92 17.45 6.19
N ALA A 226 -5.54 17.48 7.48
CA ALA A 226 -4.29 18.08 7.92
C ALA A 226 -3.12 17.18 7.54
N TYR A 227 -2.08 17.77 6.95
CA TYR A 227 -0.81 17.12 6.63
C TYR A 227 0.34 17.86 7.28
N GLU A 228 1.33 17.12 7.75
CA GLU A 228 2.58 17.69 8.25
C GLU A 228 3.63 17.69 7.13
N TRP A 229 3.67 18.78 6.35
CA TRP A 229 4.59 18.88 5.20
C TRP A 229 6.04 19.19 5.59
N SER A 230 6.31 19.55 6.86
CA SER A 230 7.67 19.81 7.31
C SER A 230 8.54 18.55 7.30
N SER A 231 9.84 18.77 7.22
CA SER A 231 10.84 17.73 7.40
C SER A 231 10.99 17.41 8.90
N PRO A 232 11.30 16.15 9.26
CA PRO A 232 11.66 15.84 10.63
C PRO A 232 12.86 16.68 11.08
N PRO A 233 12.88 17.16 12.34
CA PRO A 233 13.97 17.98 12.83
C PRO A 233 15.28 17.19 12.85
N VAL A 234 16.37 17.86 12.44
CA VAL A 234 17.71 17.30 12.50
C VAL A 234 18.27 17.49 13.92
N VAL A 235 18.21 16.43 14.73
CA VAL A 235 18.75 16.46 16.11
C VAL A 235 20.26 16.21 16.08
N ALA A 236 21.04 17.22 16.48
CA ALA A 236 22.51 17.18 16.41
C ALA A 236 23.13 15.96 17.11
N GLU A 237 22.62 15.58 18.29
CA GLU A 237 23.09 14.39 19.01
C GLU A 237 22.85 13.10 18.21
N ALA A 238 21.65 12.94 17.64
CA ALA A 238 21.31 11.76 16.86
C ALA A 238 22.13 11.69 15.56
N VAL A 239 22.41 12.84 14.93
CA VAL A 239 23.34 12.94 13.80
C VAL A 239 24.76 12.58 14.22
N GLY A 240 25.22 13.02 15.39
CA GLY A 240 26.51 12.63 15.97
C GLY A 240 26.66 11.11 16.04
N ARG A 241 25.65 10.42 16.60
CA ARG A 241 25.63 8.94 16.65
C ARG A 241 25.66 8.28 15.27
N ILE A 242 25.04 8.89 14.26
CA ILE A 242 25.13 8.42 12.86
C ILE A 242 26.57 8.57 12.36
N VAL A 243 27.19 9.73 12.57
CA VAL A 243 28.57 10.02 12.14
C VAL A 243 29.61 9.22 12.93
N ASP A 244 29.34 8.76 14.15
CA ASP A 244 30.28 7.90 14.87
C ASP A 244 30.28 6.47 14.29
N ALA A 245 29.12 6.00 13.83
CA ALA A 245 28.98 4.69 13.21
C ALA A 245 29.78 4.59 11.90
N PRO A 246 30.56 3.51 11.68
CA PRO A 246 31.31 3.33 10.42
C PRO A 246 30.44 3.38 9.16
N ARG A 247 29.15 2.96 9.25
CA ARG A 247 28.19 3.06 8.15
C ARG A 247 27.77 4.51 7.88
N GLY A 248 27.49 5.28 8.92
CA GLY A 248 27.09 6.68 8.74
C GLY A 248 28.24 7.56 8.26
N ARG A 249 29.49 7.33 8.72
CA ARG A 249 30.67 7.99 8.12
C ARG A 249 30.78 7.76 6.62
N ARG A 250 30.65 6.49 6.20
CA ARG A 250 30.66 6.16 4.77
C ARG A 250 29.50 6.81 4.04
N ALA A 251 28.31 6.83 4.64
CA ALA A 251 27.17 7.53 4.05
C ALA A 251 27.47 9.01 3.82
N MET A 252 27.97 9.72 4.83
CA MET A 252 28.28 11.15 4.71
C MET A 252 29.39 11.41 3.67
N ALA A 253 30.44 10.59 3.65
CA ALA A 253 31.47 10.69 2.62
C ALA A 253 30.92 10.44 1.20
N LEU A 254 29.94 9.53 1.05
CA LEU A 254 29.28 9.27 -0.23
C LEU A 254 28.38 10.44 -0.66
N VAL A 255 27.66 11.07 0.28
CA VAL A 255 26.90 12.31 0.00
C VAL A 255 27.85 13.40 -0.49
N GLN A 256 28.96 13.64 0.23
CA GLN A 256 29.97 14.64 -0.15
C GLN A 256 30.60 14.35 -1.53
N ALA A 257 30.67 13.08 -1.94
CA ALA A 257 31.17 12.67 -3.24
C ALA A 257 30.10 12.63 -4.35
N GLY A 258 28.87 13.08 -4.08
CA GLY A 258 27.74 13.03 -5.03
C GLY A 258 27.28 11.60 -5.37
N GLN A 259 27.54 10.63 -4.50
CA GLN A 259 27.17 9.22 -4.68
C GLN A 259 25.88 8.87 -3.91
N ASP A 260 24.78 9.53 -4.25
CA ASP A 260 23.51 9.46 -3.51
C ASP A 260 22.99 8.03 -3.33
N LEU A 261 23.04 7.20 -4.38
CA LEU A 261 22.61 5.80 -4.31
C LEU A 261 23.47 4.97 -3.34
N GLY A 262 24.76 5.30 -3.26
CA GLY A 262 25.69 4.69 -2.32
C GLY A 262 25.37 5.10 -0.88
N ALA A 263 25.18 6.41 -0.67
CA ALA A 263 24.82 6.99 0.62
C ALA A 263 23.49 6.43 1.14
N GLU A 264 22.44 6.44 0.30
CA GLU A 264 21.13 5.88 0.59
C GLU A 264 21.26 4.41 1.03
N ARG A 265 22.14 3.63 0.38
CA ARG A 265 22.36 2.24 0.73
C ARG A 265 23.00 2.07 2.10
N GLU A 266 23.97 2.90 2.46
CA GLU A 266 24.59 2.85 3.80
C GLU A 266 23.61 3.27 4.88
N LEU A 267 22.90 4.38 4.69
CA LEU A 267 21.88 4.86 5.65
C LEU A 267 20.74 3.85 5.82
N ARG A 268 20.26 3.25 4.74
CA ARG A 268 19.23 2.19 4.82
C ARG A 268 19.72 0.99 5.64
N ASN A 269 20.98 0.61 5.50
CA ASN A 269 21.54 -0.51 6.26
C ASN A 269 21.74 -0.14 7.72
N LEU A 270 22.11 1.10 8.01
CA LEU A 270 22.21 1.63 9.37
C LEU A 270 20.83 1.65 10.04
N ALA A 271 19.81 2.19 9.37
CA ALA A 271 18.46 2.29 9.93
C ALA A 271 17.83 0.94 10.31
N ARG A 272 18.28 -0.18 9.73
CA ARG A 272 17.80 -1.53 10.08
C ARG A 272 18.20 -1.97 11.49
N ILE A 273 19.25 -1.37 12.05
CA ILE A 273 19.79 -1.69 13.38
C ILE A 273 19.70 -0.51 14.35
N SER A 274 19.04 0.56 13.92
CA SER A 274 18.86 1.78 14.71
C SER A 274 17.63 1.72 15.60
N ASP A 275 17.70 2.44 16.72
CA ASP A 275 16.54 2.81 17.54
C ASP A 275 15.64 3.82 16.80
N LYS A 276 14.49 4.17 17.41
CA LYS A 276 13.49 5.07 16.80
C LYS A 276 14.05 6.48 16.57
N ASN A 277 14.84 7.01 17.51
CA ASN A 277 15.41 8.37 17.43
C ASN A 277 16.48 8.46 16.35
N GLN A 278 17.34 7.46 16.25
CA GLN A 278 18.31 7.32 15.17
C GLN A 278 17.62 7.14 13.82
N ALA A 279 16.54 6.35 13.74
CA ALA A 279 15.79 6.19 12.50
C ALA A 279 15.11 7.50 12.06
N LEU A 280 14.59 8.30 13.00
CA LEU A 280 14.07 9.65 12.74
C LEU A 280 15.17 10.59 12.24
N ALA A 281 16.36 10.56 12.82
CA ALA A 281 17.49 11.36 12.34
C ALA A 281 17.96 10.92 10.94
N ILE A 282 17.96 9.61 10.65
CA ILE A 282 18.24 9.11 9.29
C ILE A 282 17.13 9.55 8.32
N LEU A 283 15.87 9.59 8.74
CA LEU A 283 14.76 10.10 7.94
C LEU A 283 14.96 11.59 7.60
N ALA A 284 15.33 12.41 8.58
CA ALA A 284 15.63 13.82 8.38
C ALA A 284 16.77 14.04 7.36
N LEU A 285 17.87 13.28 7.51
CA LEU A 285 18.99 13.30 6.54
C LEU A 285 18.58 12.81 5.15
N ALA A 286 17.70 11.81 5.07
CA ALA A 286 17.24 11.28 3.80
C ALA A 286 16.36 12.28 3.06
N ASP A 287 15.48 12.98 3.77
CA ASP A 287 14.60 14.01 3.21
C ASP A 287 15.42 15.22 2.72
N ALA A 288 16.28 15.77 3.60
CA ALA A 288 17.17 16.88 3.26
C ALA A 288 18.16 16.55 2.13
N GLY A 289 18.64 15.31 2.07
CA GLY A 289 19.56 14.83 1.03
C GLY A 289 18.89 14.37 -0.27
N GLY A 290 17.60 14.60 -0.46
CA GLY A 290 16.88 14.22 -1.68
C GLY A 290 16.76 12.70 -1.91
N MET A 291 16.95 11.89 -0.86
CA MET A 291 16.91 10.43 -0.91
C MET A 291 15.48 9.89 -0.77
N ALA A 292 14.61 10.28 -1.69
CA ALA A 292 13.17 10.00 -1.67
C ALA A 292 12.84 8.53 -1.37
N GLY A 293 13.58 7.58 -1.96
CA GLY A 293 13.34 6.15 -1.75
C GLY A 293 13.69 5.62 -0.36
N LEU A 294 14.59 6.29 0.37
CA LEU A 294 14.86 6.00 1.77
C LEU A 294 13.87 6.69 2.68
N ALA A 295 13.54 7.95 2.39
CA ALA A 295 12.56 8.73 3.16
C ALA A 295 11.22 7.99 3.25
N VAL A 296 10.61 7.63 2.11
CA VAL A 296 9.33 6.89 2.09
C VAL A 296 9.41 5.56 2.86
N ARG A 297 10.52 4.83 2.73
CA ARG A 297 10.69 3.54 3.42
C ARG A 297 10.81 3.69 4.94
N LEU A 298 11.40 4.77 5.41
CA LEU A 298 11.52 5.05 6.83
C LEU A 298 10.24 5.65 7.38
N SER A 299 9.56 6.53 6.65
CA SER A 299 8.22 7.02 7.00
C SER A 299 7.24 5.87 7.17
N ASP A 300 7.14 4.96 6.19
CA ASP A 300 6.25 3.78 6.28
C ASP A 300 6.60 2.83 7.45
N ARG A 301 7.85 2.87 7.95
CA ARG A 301 8.27 2.06 9.09
C ARG A 301 8.00 2.74 10.43
N LEU A 302 8.23 4.06 10.50
CA LEU A 302 8.08 4.86 11.71
C LEU A 302 6.61 5.22 11.96
N PHE A 303 5.84 5.37 10.89
CA PHE A 303 4.45 5.80 10.86
C PHE A 303 3.66 4.87 9.90
N PRO A 304 3.45 3.60 10.29
CA PRO A 304 2.81 2.60 9.42
C PRO A 304 1.38 2.97 8.98
N ASP A 305 0.68 3.72 9.84
CA ASP A 305 -0.70 4.22 9.65
C ASP A 305 -0.73 5.63 9.00
N GLY A 306 0.44 6.14 8.59
CA GLY A 306 0.61 7.47 8.05
C GLY A 306 0.75 8.57 9.11
N GLY A 307 0.81 9.82 8.66
CA GLY A 307 1.10 10.97 9.52
C GLY A 307 2.58 11.09 9.87
N GLY A 308 2.87 11.70 11.02
CA GLY A 308 4.23 12.05 11.44
C GLY A 308 4.78 13.22 10.63
N PHE A 309 5.51 12.91 9.55
CA PHE A 309 6.08 13.89 8.63
C PHE A 309 5.70 13.50 7.19
N ASP A 310 4.52 13.95 6.73
CA ASP A 310 3.99 13.70 5.39
C ASP A 310 4.93 14.27 4.30
N GLY A 311 5.70 15.32 4.65
CA GLY A 311 6.85 15.83 3.89
C GLY A 311 7.85 14.76 3.45
N ALA A 312 8.19 13.82 4.33
CA ALA A 312 9.11 12.73 3.99
C ALA A 312 8.39 11.50 3.38
N ALA A 313 7.09 11.32 3.69
CA ALA A 313 6.28 10.19 3.19
C ALA A 313 5.80 10.36 1.73
N TYR A 314 5.75 11.60 1.23
CA TYR A 314 5.28 11.96 -0.11
C TYR A 314 6.29 12.82 -0.90
N PRO A 315 7.58 12.45 -0.98
CA PRO A 315 8.63 13.35 -1.45
C PRO A 315 8.41 13.86 -2.89
N VAL A 316 8.90 15.06 -3.16
CA VAL A 316 8.89 15.71 -4.49
C VAL A 316 10.34 15.82 -4.98
N PRO A 317 10.94 14.72 -5.50
CA PRO A 317 12.34 14.75 -5.92
C PRO A 317 12.52 15.65 -7.14
N ALA A 318 13.71 16.26 -7.25
CA ALA A 318 14.13 17.13 -8.36
C ALA A 318 14.38 16.38 -9.69
N TRP A 319 13.75 15.22 -9.90
CA TRP A 319 13.85 14.49 -11.15
C TRP A 319 13.07 15.21 -12.25
N LEU A 320 13.79 15.71 -13.24
CA LEU A 320 13.23 16.31 -14.44
C LEU A 320 13.53 15.38 -15.63
N PRO A 321 12.52 14.65 -16.15
CA PRO A 321 12.72 13.84 -17.34
C PRO A 321 13.08 14.74 -18.54
N SER A 322 13.91 14.24 -19.43
CA SER A 322 14.33 14.91 -20.66
C SER A 322 13.13 15.17 -21.56
N GLY A 323 12.79 16.44 -21.74
CA GLY A 323 11.56 16.89 -22.39
C GLY A 323 10.43 17.32 -21.44
N GLY A 324 10.68 17.28 -20.12
CA GLY A 324 9.73 17.70 -19.10
C GLY A 324 8.64 16.67 -18.81
N PHE A 325 7.75 17.02 -17.89
CA PHE A 325 6.59 16.21 -17.55
C PHE A 325 5.47 16.38 -18.60
N THR A 326 5.09 15.30 -19.26
CA THR A 326 3.96 15.27 -20.21
C THR A 326 2.67 14.79 -19.55
N VAL A 327 2.78 14.24 -18.34
CA VAL A 327 1.67 13.83 -17.46
C VAL A 327 1.81 14.65 -16.17
N ASP A 328 0.68 14.99 -15.54
CA ASP A 328 0.61 15.64 -14.22
C ASP A 328 1.60 14.98 -13.25
N ARG A 329 2.46 15.80 -12.64
CA ARG A 329 3.49 15.36 -11.70
C ARG A 329 2.88 14.59 -10.54
N ALA A 330 1.71 15.00 -10.05
CA ALA A 330 1.02 14.31 -8.97
C ALA A 330 0.69 12.86 -9.34
N LEU A 331 0.21 12.63 -10.56
CA LEU A 331 -0.09 11.28 -11.05
C LEU A 331 1.18 10.45 -11.24
N VAL A 332 2.25 11.04 -11.79
CA VAL A 332 3.54 10.34 -11.94
C VAL A 332 4.10 9.93 -10.58
N TYR A 333 4.12 10.83 -9.60
CA TYR A 333 4.60 10.53 -8.25
C TYR A 333 3.71 9.53 -7.51
N ALA A 334 2.39 9.61 -7.68
CA ALA A 334 1.45 8.65 -7.11
C ALA A 334 1.71 7.21 -7.59
N VAL A 335 1.98 7.05 -8.89
CA VAL A 335 2.36 5.75 -9.48
C VAL A 335 3.73 5.31 -8.96
N ILE A 336 4.74 6.18 -8.94
CA ILE A 336 6.10 5.85 -8.47
C ILE A 336 6.09 5.43 -6.98
N ARG A 337 5.33 6.13 -6.14
CA ARG A 337 5.19 5.82 -4.72
C ARG A 337 4.69 4.39 -4.54
N GLN A 338 3.65 4.02 -5.28
CA GLN A 338 3.05 2.69 -5.20
C GLN A 338 3.93 1.59 -5.83
N GLU A 339 4.57 1.88 -6.97
CA GLU A 339 5.34 0.89 -7.74
C GLU A 339 6.71 0.58 -7.13
N SER A 340 7.48 1.62 -6.79
CA SER A 340 8.88 1.45 -6.39
C SER A 340 9.22 2.07 -5.05
N LYS A 341 8.30 2.83 -4.44
CA LYS A 341 8.60 3.72 -3.32
C LYS A 341 9.83 4.57 -3.64
N PHE A 342 9.84 5.19 -4.82
CA PHE A 342 10.92 6.06 -5.30
C PHE A 342 12.31 5.38 -5.42
N ASN A 343 12.39 4.05 -5.50
CA ASN A 343 13.65 3.36 -5.69
C ASN A 343 13.97 3.15 -7.19
N PRO A 344 14.92 3.90 -7.79
CA PRO A 344 15.24 3.78 -9.22
C PRO A 344 15.88 2.44 -9.59
N LYS A 345 16.35 1.66 -8.61
CA LYS A 345 16.90 0.32 -8.79
C LYS A 345 15.91 -0.80 -8.41
N ALA A 346 14.63 -0.48 -8.21
CA ALA A 346 13.60 -1.47 -7.89
C ALA A 346 13.47 -2.51 -9.01
N LYS A 347 13.37 -3.79 -8.62
CA LYS A 347 13.11 -4.91 -9.52
C LYS A 347 12.08 -5.85 -8.90
N SER A 348 10.92 -6.02 -9.53
CA SER A 348 9.93 -6.99 -9.05
C SER A 348 10.34 -8.44 -9.33
N TRP A 349 9.67 -9.37 -8.66
CA TRP A 349 9.83 -10.80 -8.89
C TRP A 349 9.47 -11.22 -10.33
N ALA A 350 8.47 -10.55 -10.93
CA ALA A 350 8.05 -10.76 -12.31
C ALA A 350 9.00 -10.08 -13.33
N GLY A 351 9.87 -9.19 -12.85
CA GLY A 351 10.89 -8.52 -13.67
C GLY A 351 10.54 -7.10 -14.11
N ALA A 352 9.56 -6.45 -13.50
CA ALA A 352 9.38 -5.00 -13.63
C ALA A 352 10.61 -4.25 -13.10
N ARG A 353 10.95 -3.08 -13.67
CA ARG A 353 12.20 -2.35 -13.38
C ARG A 353 12.03 -0.84 -13.27
N GLY A 354 12.79 -0.24 -12.35
CA GLY A 354 12.91 1.21 -12.21
C GLY A 354 11.77 1.87 -11.43
N LEU A 355 11.71 3.20 -11.48
CA LEU A 355 10.80 4.03 -10.70
C LEU A 355 9.32 3.71 -10.94
N MET A 356 8.94 3.55 -12.21
CA MET A 356 7.59 3.25 -12.65
C MET A 356 7.40 1.76 -12.96
N GLN A 357 8.30 0.88 -12.48
CA GLN A 357 8.20 -0.58 -12.61
C GLN A 357 7.75 -1.07 -14.00
N LEU A 358 8.42 -0.60 -15.05
CA LEU A 358 8.08 -1.03 -16.41
C LEU A 358 8.53 -2.47 -16.65
N MET A 359 7.61 -3.30 -17.15
CA MET A 359 7.95 -4.61 -17.68
C MET A 359 8.82 -4.46 -18.94
N PRO A 360 9.88 -5.25 -19.15
CA PRO A 360 10.77 -5.09 -20.30
C PRO A 360 10.05 -5.16 -21.65
N ARG A 361 9.03 -6.02 -21.77
CA ARG A 361 8.19 -6.10 -22.98
C ARG A 361 7.37 -4.83 -23.21
N THR A 362 6.78 -4.27 -22.16
CA THR A 362 6.05 -3.00 -22.22
C THR A 362 6.98 -1.86 -22.59
N ALA A 363 8.13 -1.74 -21.92
CA ALA A 363 9.13 -0.72 -22.23
C ALA A 363 9.61 -0.81 -23.69
N SER A 364 9.84 -2.02 -24.20
CA SER A 364 10.21 -2.23 -25.59
C SER A 364 9.11 -1.83 -26.58
N PHE A 365 7.86 -2.20 -26.30
CA PHE A 365 6.70 -1.81 -27.10
C PHE A 365 6.54 -0.28 -27.15
N VAL A 366 6.60 0.37 -25.99
CA VAL A 366 6.45 1.83 -25.86
C VAL A 366 7.60 2.58 -26.52
N ALA A 367 8.83 2.07 -26.40
CA ALA A 367 10.02 2.66 -27.02
C ALA A 367 10.17 2.31 -28.51
N GLN A 368 9.44 1.30 -29.01
CA GLN A 368 9.68 0.65 -30.30
C GLN A 368 11.15 0.15 -30.44
N ASP A 369 11.74 -0.30 -29.34
CA ASP A 369 13.13 -0.76 -29.26
C ASP A 369 13.19 -2.16 -28.63
N SER A 370 13.43 -3.18 -29.46
CA SER A 370 13.54 -4.58 -29.01
C SER A 370 14.72 -4.83 -28.07
N SER A 371 15.75 -3.97 -28.06
CA SER A 371 16.92 -4.14 -27.21
C SER A 371 16.57 -4.03 -25.72
N LEU A 372 15.54 -3.25 -25.37
CA LEU A 372 15.08 -3.02 -23.99
C LEU A 372 14.45 -4.26 -23.33
N HIS A 373 14.03 -5.26 -24.12
CA HIS A 373 13.59 -6.57 -23.60
C HIS A 373 14.63 -7.69 -23.79
N ARG A 374 15.81 -7.38 -24.33
CA ARG A 374 16.88 -8.37 -24.66
C ARG A 374 18.15 -8.15 -23.87
N HIS A 375 19.02 -7.23 -24.30
CA HIS A 375 20.35 -7.03 -23.71
C HIS A 375 20.51 -5.68 -23.01
N ARG A 376 19.60 -4.72 -23.24
CA ARG A 376 19.61 -3.38 -22.63
C ARG A 376 18.65 -3.20 -21.44
N LEU A 377 18.20 -4.30 -20.81
CA LEU A 377 17.32 -4.23 -19.62
C LEU A 377 17.86 -3.33 -18.49
N PRO A 378 19.17 -3.27 -18.21
CA PRO A 378 19.70 -2.37 -17.17
C PRO A 378 19.41 -0.88 -17.42
N LYS A 379 19.16 -0.46 -18.68
CA LYS A 379 18.78 0.92 -18.98
C LYS A 379 17.44 1.31 -18.35
N LEU A 380 16.57 0.36 -18.01
CA LEU A 380 15.31 0.67 -17.33
C LEU A 380 15.50 1.13 -15.87
N TYR A 381 16.72 1.04 -15.33
CA TYR A 381 17.07 1.62 -14.02
C TYR A 381 17.62 3.05 -14.11
N ASP A 382 17.65 3.62 -15.31
CA ASP A 382 17.92 5.03 -15.54
C ASP A 382 16.62 5.82 -15.31
N PRO A 383 16.58 6.74 -14.32
CA PRO A 383 15.36 7.49 -14.00
C PRO A 383 14.78 8.24 -15.18
N ASP A 384 15.62 8.90 -15.99
CA ASP A 384 15.21 9.70 -17.14
C ASP A 384 14.45 8.85 -18.17
N LEU A 385 15.08 7.77 -18.64
CA LEU A 385 14.43 6.85 -19.58
C LEU A 385 13.17 6.22 -18.99
N ASN A 386 13.22 5.81 -17.72
CA ASN A 386 12.09 5.14 -17.07
C ASN A 386 10.86 6.06 -16.96
N LEU A 387 11.07 7.31 -16.53
CA LEU A 387 10.04 8.34 -16.46
C LEU A 387 9.47 8.69 -17.84
N LYS A 388 10.34 8.84 -18.85
CA LYS A 388 9.90 9.12 -20.23
C LYS A 388 9.02 8.00 -20.79
N LEU A 389 9.43 6.75 -20.63
CA LEU A 389 8.65 5.60 -21.10
C LEU A 389 7.37 5.40 -20.28
N GLY A 390 7.41 5.61 -18.96
CA GLY A 390 6.25 5.44 -18.10
C GLY A 390 5.17 6.48 -18.39
N GLN A 391 5.55 7.75 -18.56
CA GLN A 391 4.61 8.80 -18.97
C GLN A 391 4.00 8.53 -20.35
N LYS A 392 4.82 8.10 -21.33
CA LYS A 392 4.31 7.69 -22.64
C LYS A 392 3.32 6.54 -22.51
N TYR A 393 3.58 5.57 -21.64
CA TYR A 393 2.66 4.47 -21.40
C TYR A 393 1.36 4.91 -20.73
N ILE A 394 1.40 5.81 -19.74
CA ILE A 394 0.19 6.44 -19.17
C ILE A 394 -0.63 7.11 -20.27
N GLY A 395 0.01 7.91 -21.13
CA GLY A 395 -0.67 8.58 -22.24
C GLY A 395 -1.35 7.59 -23.20
N MET A 396 -0.68 6.48 -23.53
CA MET A 396 -1.28 5.41 -24.34
C MET A 396 -2.51 4.79 -23.66
N LEU A 397 -2.44 4.49 -22.37
CA LEU A 397 -3.56 3.93 -21.62
C LEU A 397 -4.72 4.92 -21.49
N LEU A 398 -4.47 6.20 -21.21
CA LEU A 398 -5.51 7.23 -21.15
C LEU A 398 -6.26 7.37 -22.49
N ALA A 399 -5.55 7.19 -23.61
CA ALA A 399 -6.10 7.25 -24.96
C ALA A 399 -6.83 5.96 -25.39
N GLU A 400 -6.76 4.87 -24.62
CA GLU A 400 -7.49 3.64 -24.96
C GLU A 400 -9.00 3.90 -24.98
N PRO A 401 -9.74 3.49 -26.04
CA PRO A 401 -11.18 3.75 -26.18
C PRO A 401 -12.04 3.14 -25.06
N HIS A 402 -11.49 2.17 -24.32
CA HIS A 402 -12.15 1.53 -23.18
C HIS A 402 -11.81 2.18 -21.83
N ILE A 403 -10.79 3.03 -21.77
CA ILE A 403 -10.41 3.79 -20.56
C ILE A 403 -10.97 5.21 -20.65
N GLN A 404 -10.91 5.85 -21.82
CA GLN A 404 -11.47 7.19 -22.07
C GLN A 404 -11.05 8.22 -21.01
N GLY A 405 -9.77 8.18 -20.61
CA GLY A 405 -9.23 9.04 -19.58
C GLY A 405 -9.61 8.71 -18.13
N ASP A 406 -10.41 7.67 -17.87
CA ASP A 406 -10.80 7.29 -16.51
C ASP A 406 -9.61 6.80 -15.67
N LEU A 407 -9.45 7.39 -14.48
CA LEU A 407 -8.31 7.13 -13.61
C LEU A 407 -8.39 5.77 -12.88
N LEU A 408 -9.59 5.26 -12.58
CA LEU A 408 -9.73 3.93 -11.98
C LEU A 408 -9.31 2.85 -13.00
N LEU A 409 -9.82 2.99 -14.22
CA LEU A 409 -9.54 2.08 -15.33
C LEU A 409 -8.06 2.19 -15.75
N LEU A 410 -7.48 3.39 -15.76
CA LEU A 410 -6.04 3.58 -15.96
C LEU A 410 -5.22 2.78 -14.93
N ALA A 411 -5.47 2.97 -13.63
CA ALA A 411 -4.72 2.30 -12.59
C ALA A 411 -4.90 0.77 -12.65
N ALA A 412 -6.12 0.30 -12.94
CA ALA A 412 -6.40 -1.11 -13.13
C ALA A 412 -5.70 -1.70 -14.37
N ALA A 413 -5.63 -0.96 -15.48
CA ALA A 413 -4.92 -1.39 -16.68
C ALA A 413 -3.40 -1.34 -16.52
N TRP A 414 -2.88 -0.37 -15.77
CA TRP A 414 -1.47 -0.24 -15.47
C TRP A 414 -0.95 -1.47 -14.71
N ASN A 415 -1.61 -1.84 -13.60
CA ASN A 415 -1.20 -2.97 -12.78
C ASN A 415 -1.66 -4.33 -13.33
N GLY A 416 -2.94 -4.43 -13.71
CA GLY A 416 -3.53 -5.68 -14.17
C GLY A 416 -3.28 -5.99 -15.65
N GLY A 417 -2.89 -5.00 -16.44
CA GLY A 417 -2.80 -5.05 -17.90
C GLY A 417 -4.13 -4.76 -18.59
N PRO A 418 -4.14 -4.06 -19.75
CA PRO A 418 -5.36 -3.68 -20.47
C PRO A 418 -6.20 -4.89 -20.91
N GLY A 419 -5.54 -6.01 -21.24
CA GLY A 419 -6.24 -7.25 -21.59
C GLY A 419 -7.03 -7.87 -20.43
N ASN A 420 -6.56 -7.74 -19.18
CA ASN A 420 -7.32 -8.19 -18.02
C ASN A 420 -8.41 -7.20 -17.64
N LEU A 421 -8.15 -5.90 -17.74
CA LEU A 421 -9.19 -4.88 -17.60
C LEU A 421 -10.38 -5.16 -18.54
N ASN A 422 -10.10 -5.41 -19.82
CA ASN A 422 -11.14 -5.74 -20.81
C ASN A 422 -11.90 -7.03 -20.48
N LYS A 423 -11.27 -7.99 -19.77
CA LYS A 423 -11.98 -9.17 -19.28
C LYS A 423 -12.88 -8.82 -18.09
N TRP A 424 -12.40 -8.02 -17.15
CA TRP A 424 -13.14 -7.60 -15.97
C TRP A 424 -14.37 -6.77 -16.35
N ARG A 425 -14.20 -5.74 -17.17
CA ARG A 425 -15.32 -4.89 -17.62
C ARG A 425 -16.45 -5.67 -18.32
N ARG A 426 -16.11 -6.73 -19.05
CA ARG A 426 -17.10 -7.60 -19.72
C ARG A 426 -17.78 -8.62 -18.80
N ARG A 427 -17.19 -8.91 -17.64
CA ARG A 427 -17.55 -10.08 -16.81
C ARG A 427 -18.03 -9.71 -15.41
N ILE A 428 -17.75 -8.48 -14.98
CA ILE A 428 -18.16 -7.93 -13.70
C ILE A 428 -19.43 -7.12 -13.97
N GLU A 429 -20.48 -7.42 -13.21
CA GLU A 429 -21.66 -6.58 -13.13
C GLU A 429 -21.41 -5.55 -12.03
N TYR A 430 -21.12 -4.32 -12.43
CA TYR A 430 -20.86 -3.20 -11.52
C TYR A 430 -21.92 -2.09 -11.66
N THR A 431 -22.99 -2.29 -12.43
CA THR A 431 -24.13 -1.35 -12.55
C THR A 431 -23.71 0.11 -12.80
N ASN A 432 -22.64 0.30 -13.57
CA ASN A 432 -22.02 1.61 -13.82
C ASN A 432 -21.56 2.39 -12.56
N ASP A 433 -21.39 1.69 -11.43
CA ASP A 433 -20.91 2.23 -10.15
C ASP A 433 -19.37 2.09 -10.07
N PRO A 434 -18.62 3.21 -10.06
CA PRO A 434 -17.15 3.18 -10.05
C PRO A 434 -16.57 2.50 -8.81
N LEU A 435 -17.19 2.68 -7.64
CA LEU A 435 -16.69 2.11 -6.39
C LEU A 435 -16.96 0.60 -6.35
N LEU A 436 -18.15 0.18 -6.79
CA LEU A 436 -18.46 -1.24 -6.90
C LEU A 436 -17.55 -1.94 -7.91
N PHE A 437 -17.19 -1.27 -9.00
CA PHE A 437 -16.23 -1.80 -9.96
C PHE A 437 -14.90 -2.13 -9.28
N ILE A 438 -14.33 -1.21 -8.49
CA ILE A 438 -13.08 -1.44 -7.73
C ILE A 438 -13.22 -2.67 -6.83
N GLU A 439 -14.28 -2.70 -6.01
CA GLU A 439 -14.46 -3.75 -4.99
C GLU A 439 -14.72 -5.15 -5.54
N THR A 440 -15.08 -5.22 -6.81
CA THR A 440 -15.39 -6.48 -7.49
C THR A 440 -14.27 -6.98 -8.39
N ILE A 441 -13.16 -6.22 -8.54
CA ILE A 441 -11.95 -6.68 -9.25
C ILE A 441 -11.42 -7.96 -8.59
N PRO A 442 -11.37 -9.12 -9.28
CA PRO A 442 -10.94 -10.38 -8.67
C PRO A 442 -9.44 -10.41 -8.28
N ALA A 443 -8.63 -9.57 -8.92
CA ALA A 443 -7.22 -9.42 -8.62
C ALA A 443 -7.05 -8.48 -7.42
N PHE A 444 -6.83 -9.06 -6.24
CA PHE A 444 -6.61 -8.33 -4.99
C PHE A 444 -5.49 -7.28 -5.09
N GLU A 445 -4.37 -7.63 -5.73
CA GLU A 445 -3.24 -6.71 -5.94
C GLU A 445 -3.65 -5.49 -6.76
N THR A 446 -4.45 -5.69 -7.81
CA THR A 446 -4.91 -4.61 -8.68
C THR A 446 -5.92 -3.71 -7.99
N ARG A 447 -6.81 -4.26 -7.17
CA ARG A 447 -7.74 -3.45 -6.36
C ARG A 447 -6.98 -2.51 -5.43
N HIS A 448 -6.06 -3.06 -4.63
CA HIS A 448 -5.21 -2.28 -3.73
C HIS A 448 -4.38 -1.24 -4.50
N PHE A 449 -3.88 -1.61 -5.67
CA PHE A 449 -3.12 -0.69 -6.50
C PHE A 449 -3.96 0.52 -6.92
N VAL A 450 -5.21 0.29 -7.36
CA VAL A 450 -6.12 1.38 -7.76
C VAL A 450 -6.37 2.31 -6.59
N GLU A 451 -6.84 1.80 -5.46
CA GLU A 451 -7.12 2.61 -4.26
C GLU A 451 -5.90 3.42 -3.82
N ARG A 452 -4.72 2.77 -3.75
CA ARG A 452 -3.48 3.42 -3.31
C ARG A 452 -3.00 4.48 -4.29
N VAL A 453 -3.07 4.26 -5.60
CA VAL A 453 -2.67 5.27 -6.58
C VAL A 453 -3.57 6.49 -6.52
N LEU A 454 -4.88 6.34 -6.33
CA LEU A 454 -5.76 7.50 -6.23
C LEU A 454 -5.63 8.23 -4.89
N ALA A 455 -5.50 7.50 -3.77
CA ALA A 455 -5.18 8.12 -2.49
C ALA A 455 -3.86 8.91 -2.59
N ASN A 456 -2.80 8.30 -3.15
CA ASN A 456 -1.53 9.00 -3.36
C ASN A 456 -1.68 10.22 -4.29
N LEU A 457 -2.48 10.11 -5.38
CA LEU A 457 -2.71 11.23 -6.30
C LEU A 457 -3.33 12.42 -5.58
N TRP A 458 -4.32 12.18 -4.73
CA TRP A 458 -4.98 13.25 -3.96
C TRP A 458 -4.05 13.89 -2.94
N ILE A 459 -3.27 13.08 -2.23
CA ILE A 459 -2.29 13.58 -1.26
C ILE A 459 -1.17 14.37 -1.96
N TYR A 460 -0.71 13.92 -3.13
CA TYR A 460 0.25 14.68 -3.93
C TYR A 460 -0.34 15.98 -4.47
N ARG A 461 -1.64 16.00 -4.80
CA ARG A 461 -2.32 17.22 -5.21
C ARG A 461 -2.40 18.22 -4.07
N ASP A 462 -2.72 17.78 -2.85
CA ASP A 462 -2.64 18.63 -1.66
C ASP A 462 -1.22 19.19 -1.47
N ARG A 463 -0.20 18.34 -1.55
CA ARG A 463 1.21 18.75 -1.44
C ARG A 463 1.63 19.78 -2.49
N LEU A 464 1.07 19.69 -3.70
CA LEU A 464 1.39 20.58 -4.81
C LEU A 464 0.41 21.77 -4.92
N GLY A 465 -0.51 21.95 -3.97
CA GLY A 465 -1.50 23.02 -4.00
C GLY A 465 -2.48 22.93 -5.18
N GLN A 466 -2.80 21.71 -5.62
CA GLN A 466 -3.65 21.43 -6.77
C GLN A 466 -5.05 20.96 -6.36
N ASP A 467 -6.05 21.31 -7.18
CA ASP A 467 -7.41 20.79 -7.05
C ASP A 467 -7.47 19.26 -7.21
N LYS A 468 -8.52 18.65 -6.66
CA LYS A 468 -8.75 17.20 -6.68
C LYS A 468 -10.01 16.78 -7.46
N PRO A 469 -10.15 17.12 -8.75
CA PRO A 469 -11.37 16.84 -9.52
C PRO A 469 -11.76 15.37 -9.60
N SER A 470 -10.81 14.44 -9.47
CA SER A 470 -11.09 13.00 -9.44
C SER A 470 -11.69 12.55 -8.11
N LEU A 471 -11.31 13.20 -6.99
CA LEU A 471 -11.93 12.98 -5.69
C LEU A 471 -13.35 13.53 -5.69
N ASP A 472 -13.54 14.72 -6.26
CA ASP A 472 -14.86 15.37 -6.39
C ASP A 472 -15.83 14.53 -7.24
N ALA A 473 -15.35 14.03 -8.39
CA ALA A 473 -16.15 13.16 -9.24
C ALA A 473 -16.61 11.91 -8.47
N LEU A 474 -15.72 11.24 -7.76
CA LEU A 474 -16.07 10.05 -6.97
C LEU A 474 -17.00 10.37 -5.80
N ALA A 475 -16.83 11.50 -5.12
CA ALA A 475 -17.73 11.95 -4.06
C ALA A 475 -19.15 12.19 -4.60
N ALA A 476 -19.26 12.63 -5.85
CA ALA A 476 -20.52 12.77 -6.59
C ALA A 476 -21.02 11.47 -7.24
N GLY A 477 -20.34 10.33 -7.03
CA GLY A 477 -20.71 9.04 -7.63
C GLY A 477 -20.40 8.91 -9.12
N GLN A 478 -19.54 9.76 -9.67
CA GLN A 478 -19.15 9.81 -11.07
C GLN A 478 -17.79 9.15 -11.32
N TRP A 479 -17.56 8.71 -12.55
CA TRP A 479 -16.27 8.17 -12.99
C TRP A 479 -15.20 9.28 -13.04
N PRO A 480 -14.04 9.11 -12.39
CA PRO A 480 -13.01 10.14 -12.29
C PRO A 480 -12.16 10.24 -13.57
N VAL A 481 -12.55 11.14 -14.46
CA VAL A 481 -11.77 11.44 -15.68
C VAL A 481 -10.53 12.25 -15.34
N TYR A 482 -9.39 11.86 -15.91
CA TYR A 482 -8.12 12.56 -15.76
C TYR A 482 -8.20 13.98 -16.29
N LYS A 483 -7.91 14.95 -15.41
CA LYS A 483 -7.63 16.34 -15.75
C LYS A 483 -6.18 16.61 -15.36
N ALA A 484 -5.38 16.98 -16.35
CA ALA A 484 -3.98 17.31 -16.13
C ALA A 484 -3.87 18.70 -15.52
N LEU A 485 -3.15 18.81 -14.40
CA LEU A 485 -2.89 20.05 -13.67
C LEU A 485 -1.37 20.27 -13.59
N GLY A 486 -0.94 21.52 -13.38
CA GLY A 486 0.44 21.83 -13.01
C GLY A 486 1.53 21.56 -14.07
N HIS A 487 1.26 21.83 -15.35
CA HIS A 487 2.28 21.76 -16.42
C HIS A 487 3.28 22.94 -16.43
N GLY A 488 3.29 23.79 -15.40
CA GLY A 488 4.18 24.95 -15.28
C GLY A 488 5.63 24.57 -14.94
N LYS A 489 6.61 25.36 -15.42
CA LYS A 489 8.06 25.14 -15.17
C LYS A 489 8.51 25.39 -13.71
N LEU A 490 7.65 25.94 -12.87
CA LEU A 490 7.96 26.44 -11.53
C LEU A 490 6.88 26.00 -10.55
N GLU A 491 6.81 24.71 -10.26
CA GLU A 491 6.18 24.21 -9.04
C GLU A 491 7.29 23.59 -8.20
N VAL A 492 8.17 24.45 -7.70
CA VAL A 492 9.00 24.17 -6.53
C VAL A 492 8.06 24.44 -5.36
N ALA A 493 7.91 23.48 -4.44
CA ALA A 493 7.23 23.75 -3.18
C ALA A 493 7.86 25.02 -2.59
N ILE A 494 7.03 25.95 -2.10
CA ILE A 494 7.53 27.08 -1.32
C ILE A 494 8.11 26.45 -0.06
N PHE A 495 9.40 26.15 -0.08
CA PHE A 495 10.15 25.92 1.14
C PHE A 495 10.22 27.29 1.78
N ASP A 496 9.59 27.46 2.95
CA ASP A 496 9.95 28.58 3.82
C ASP A 496 11.47 28.51 3.97
N GLU A 497 12.17 29.53 3.43
CA GLU A 497 13.61 29.62 3.60
C GLU A 497 13.89 29.58 5.11
N PRO A 498 14.77 28.67 5.59
CA PRO A 498 15.26 28.80 6.95
C PRO A 498 15.95 30.17 7.01
N THR A 499 15.47 31.03 7.89
CA THR A 499 15.95 32.41 8.06
C THR A 499 17.39 32.52 8.56
N ASP A 500 18.14 31.41 8.59
CA ASP A 500 19.55 31.36 8.96
C ASP A 500 20.40 30.63 7.89
N GLY A 501 20.83 31.38 6.89
CA GLY A 501 22.25 31.47 6.52
C GLY A 501 23.08 30.22 6.18
N ILE A 502 22.51 29.14 5.64
CA ILE A 502 23.33 28.05 5.06
C ILE A 502 23.03 27.91 3.56
N SER A 503 23.97 28.42 2.76
CA SER A 503 24.01 28.25 1.30
C SER A 503 24.09 26.76 0.94
N ALA A 504 23.05 26.26 0.26
CA ALA A 504 23.01 24.92 -0.33
C ALA A 504 23.63 24.92 -1.74
N ARG A 505 24.41 23.88 -2.04
CA ARG A 505 24.88 23.51 -3.39
C ARG A 505 24.06 22.36 -3.95
#